data_AF-A0A4Q1DI40-F1
#
_entry.id   AF-A0A4Q1DI40-F1
#
_cell.length_a   1.000
_cell.length_b   1.000
_cell.length_c   1.000
_cell.angle_alpha   90.00
_cell.angle_beta   90.00
_cell.angle_gamma   90.00
#
_symmetry.space_group_name_H-M   'P 1'
#
loop_
_entity.id
_entity.type
_entity.pdbx_description
1 polymer ?
#
loop_
_entity_poly.entity_id
_entity_poly.type
_entity_poly.pdbx_seq_one_letter_code
_entity_poly.pdbx_strand_id
1 'polypeptide(L)'
;MSNAITNFKTWFDSIGDLEYDDVHSLHVAVSDESSCGIFDVSKKNNSIFISLPTCDEILRIASPDAKKYFLSALMQRFCEGNMSIELWYMEKKELAKKD
;
A
#
# COMPACT_ATOMS: atom_id res chain seq x y z
N MET A 1 -1.71 20.50 -10.30
CA MET A 1 -2.78 19.57 -10.69
C MET A 1 -2.37 18.22 -10.15
N SER A 2 -3.13 17.62 -9.24
CA SER A 2 -2.80 16.30 -8.70
C SER A 2 -3.01 15.26 -9.80
N ASN A 3 -1.93 14.67 -10.30
CA ASN A 3 -2.00 13.62 -11.32
C ASN A 3 -2.26 12.30 -10.62
N ALA A 4 -3.38 11.66 -10.94
CA ALA A 4 -3.71 10.36 -10.37
C ALA A 4 -2.90 9.26 -11.08
N ILE A 5 -1.98 8.59 -10.38
CA ILE A 5 -1.23 7.45 -10.92
C ILE A 5 -2.14 6.23 -10.94
N THR A 6 -2.16 5.51 -12.06
CA THR A 6 -2.79 4.18 -12.19
C THR A 6 -1.77 3.06 -12.35
N ASN A 7 -0.50 3.40 -12.60
CA ASN A 7 0.60 2.44 -12.67
C ASN A 7 1.22 2.22 -11.29
N PHE A 8 0.87 1.10 -10.66
CA PHE A 8 1.28 0.78 -9.30
C PHE A 8 2.80 0.73 -9.13
N LYS A 9 3.51 0.22 -10.12
CA LYS A 9 4.97 0.14 -10.07
C LYS A 9 5.63 1.52 -10.05
N THR A 10 5.11 2.46 -10.84
CA THR A 10 5.57 3.84 -10.83
C THR A 10 5.27 4.50 -9.49
N TRP A 11 4.07 4.27 -8.94
CA TRP A 11 3.72 4.82 -7.64
C TRP A 11 4.59 4.27 -6.50
N PHE A 12 4.91 2.97 -6.50
CA PHE A 12 5.86 2.39 -5.54
C PHE A 12 7.26 2.99 -5.65
N ASP A 13 7.68 3.41 -6.84
CA ASP A 13 8.96 4.11 -7.03
C ASP A 13 8.91 5.54 -6.45
N SER A 14 7.77 6.22 -6.58
CA SER A 14 7.56 7.59 -6.08
C SER A 14 7.48 7.70 -4.55
N ILE A 15 6.94 6.69 -3.87
CA ILE A 15 6.83 6.70 -2.39
C ILE A 15 8.11 6.26 -1.68
N GLY A 16 9.08 5.70 -2.42
CA GLY A 16 10.36 5.24 -1.88
C GLY A 16 10.28 3.95 -1.09
N ASP A 17 11.29 3.73 -0.23
CA ASP A 17 11.36 2.59 0.68
C ASP A 17 10.36 2.77 1.83
N LEU A 18 9.49 1.77 2.00
CA LEU A 18 8.51 1.72 3.07
C LEU A 18 8.99 0.79 4.18
N GLU A 19 8.81 1.20 5.44
CA GLU A 19 9.07 0.30 6.56
C GLU A 19 7.99 -0.79 6.64
N TYR A 20 8.26 -1.86 7.39
CA TYR A 20 7.33 -2.99 7.50
C TYR A 20 5.96 -2.58 8.05
N ASP A 21 5.91 -1.56 8.91
CA ASP A 21 4.66 -1.02 9.45
C ASP A 21 3.88 -0.19 8.43
N ASP A 22 4.58 0.53 7.54
CA ASP A 22 3.95 1.27 6.43
C ASP A 22 3.39 0.31 5.38
N VAL A 23 4.13 -0.75 5.03
CA VAL A 23 3.65 -1.77 4.07
C VAL A 23 2.38 -2.43 4.58
N HIS A 24 2.33 -2.77 5.88
CA HIS A 24 1.14 -3.32 6.51
C HIS A 24 0.00 -2.30 6.57
N SER A 25 0.29 -1.05 6.96
CA SER A 25 -0.70 0.03 6.99
C SER A 25 -1.32 0.27 5.61
N LEU A 26 -0.52 0.23 4.54
CA LEU A 26 -1.00 0.34 3.16
C LEU A 26 -1.87 -0.86 2.76
N HIS A 27 -1.48 -2.07 3.14
CA HIS A 27 -2.29 -3.28 2.91
C HIS A 27 -3.66 -3.17 3.57
N VAL A 28 -3.70 -2.77 4.85
CA VAL A 28 -4.95 -2.55 5.60
C VAL A 28 -5.75 -1.41 4.98
N ALA A 29 -5.11 -0.29 4.65
CA ALA A 29 -5.78 0.87 4.08
C ALA A 29 -6.53 0.54 2.78
N VAL A 30 -5.88 -0.23 1.89
CA VAL A 30 -6.49 -0.68 0.64
C VAL A 30 -7.54 -1.77 0.87
N SER A 31 -7.30 -2.68 1.82
CA SER A 31 -8.21 -3.79 2.13
C SER A 31 -9.52 -3.32 2.76
N ASP A 32 -9.45 -2.45 3.76
CA ASP A 32 -10.61 -1.84 4.44
C ASP A 32 -11.17 -0.62 3.69
N GLU A 33 -10.46 -0.14 2.66
CA GLU A 33 -10.82 1.09 1.92
C GLU A 33 -10.93 2.32 2.87
N SER A 34 -10.04 2.40 3.86
CA SER A 34 -10.07 3.39 4.94
C SER A 34 -8.64 3.87 5.26
N SER A 35 -8.48 5.10 5.77
CA SER A 35 -7.16 5.64 6.10
C SER A 35 -6.49 4.84 7.22
N CYS A 36 -5.20 4.52 7.07
CA CYS A 36 -4.43 3.75 8.03
C CYS A 36 -2.94 4.16 8.00
N GLY A 37 -2.34 4.35 9.17
CA GLY A 37 -0.95 4.82 9.29
C GLY A 37 -0.76 6.18 8.61
N ILE A 38 0.22 6.27 7.71
CA ILE A 38 0.52 7.47 6.92
C ILE A 38 -0.36 7.63 5.67
N PHE A 39 -1.20 6.63 5.35
CA PHE A 39 -1.97 6.59 4.12
C PHE A 39 -3.40 7.11 4.34
N ASP A 40 -3.77 8.13 3.58
CA ASP A 40 -5.15 8.63 3.51
C ASP A 40 -5.89 8.02 2.33
N VAL A 41 -7.07 7.45 2.60
CA VAL A 41 -7.91 6.80 1.60
C VAL A 41 -9.18 7.60 1.42
N SER A 42 -9.36 8.14 0.23
CA SER A 42 -10.56 8.83 -0.20
C SER A 42 -11.33 7.99 -1.21
N LYS A 43 -12.58 7.64 -0.90
CA LYS A 43 -13.47 6.93 -1.82
C LYS A 43 -14.33 7.91 -2.60
N LYS A 44 -14.31 7.80 -3.94
CA LYS A 44 -15.14 8.62 -4.81
C LYS A 44 -15.74 7.77 -5.92
N ASN A 45 -17.07 7.72 -5.96
CA ASN A 45 -17.83 6.80 -6.82
C ASN A 45 -17.41 5.34 -6.56
N ASN A 46 -16.91 4.65 -7.60
CA ASN A 46 -16.43 3.27 -7.56
C ASN A 46 -14.90 3.18 -7.56
N SER A 47 -14.20 4.29 -7.25
CA SER A 47 -12.75 4.35 -7.21
C SER A 47 -12.26 4.77 -5.84
N ILE A 48 -11.11 4.23 -5.46
CA ILE A 48 -10.37 4.54 -4.24
C ILE A 48 -9.14 5.37 -4.63
N PHE A 49 -8.87 6.41 -3.85
CA PHE A 49 -7.74 7.31 -4.03
C PHE A 49 -6.88 7.24 -2.78
N ILE A 50 -5.59 6.95 -2.94
CA ILE A 50 -4.65 6.80 -1.84
C ILE A 50 -3.63 7.91 -1.96
N SER A 51 -3.42 8.64 -0.88
CA SER A 51 -2.43 9.70 -0.77
C SER A 51 -1.63 9.55 0.50
N LEU A 52 -0.44 10.14 0.54
CA LEU A 52 0.44 10.11 1.70
C LEU A 52 1.13 11.48 1.82
N PRO A 53 1.45 11.94 3.04
CA PRO A 53 1.96 13.29 3.25
C PRO A 53 3.33 13.54 2.61
N THR A 54 4.11 12.48 2.36
CA THR A 54 5.45 12.55 1.78
C THR A 54 5.47 12.45 0.25
N CYS A 55 4.32 12.20 -0.40
CA CYS A 55 4.22 12.08 -1.86
C CYS A 55 3.00 12.84 -2.38
N ASP A 56 3.21 13.80 -3.29
CA ASP A 56 2.12 14.58 -3.90
C ASP A 56 1.30 13.74 -4.91
N GLU A 57 1.82 12.58 -5.31
CA GLU A 57 1.15 11.70 -6.26
C GLU A 57 0.07 10.84 -5.61
N ILE A 58 -1.16 10.98 -6.12
CA ILE A 58 -2.32 10.25 -5.64
C ILE A 58 -2.46 8.95 -6.44
N LEU A 59 -2.43 7.82 -5.78
CA LEU A 59 -2.72 6.54 -6.42
C LEU A 59 -4.23 6.38 -6.59
N ARG A 60 -4.69 6.02 -7.80
CA ARG A 60 -6.09 5.70 -8.07
C ARG A 60 -6.27 4.22 -8.35
N ILE A 61 -7.11 3.58 -7.54
CA ILE A 61 -7.60 2.23 -7.74
C ILE A 61 -9.02 2.32 -8.31
N ALA A 62 -9.17 1.99 -9.59
CA ALA A 62 -10.39 2.26 -10.34
C ALA A 62 -11.47 1.17 -10.20
N SER A 63 -11.10 -0.03 -9.73
CA SER A 63 -11.98 -1.21 -9.71
C SER A 63 -11.52 -2.24 -8.66
N PRO A 64 -12.39 -3.17 -8.25
CA PRO A 64 -12.02 -4.26 -7.36
C PRO A 64 -10.94 -5.19 -7.96
N ASP A 65 -10.90 -5.38 -9.27
CA ASP A 65 -9.81 -6.11 -9.94
C ASP A 65 -8.47 -5.35 -9.82
N ALA A 66 -8.49 -4.03 -10.00
CA ALA A 66 -7.30 -3.20 -9.78
C ALA A 66 -6.85 -3.25 -8.31
N LYS A 67 -7.77 -3.31 -7.36
CA LYS A 67 -7.47 -3.51 -5.92
C LYS A 67 -6.74 -4.84 -5.70
N LYS A 68 -7.25 -5.95 -6.25
CA LYS A 68 -6.57 -7.26 -6.14
C LYS A 68 -5.19 -7.24 -6.76
N TYR A 69 -5.06 -6.65 -7.94
CA TYR A 69 -3.76 -6.52 -8.61
C TYR A 69 -2.79 -5.66 -7.81
N PHE A 70 -3.27 -4.58 -7.17
CA PHE A 70 -2.47 -3.72 -6.29
C PHE A 70 -1.93 -4.50 -5.08
N LEU A 71 -2.79 -5.24 -4.37
CA LEU A 71 -2.38 -6.04 -3.21
C LEU A 71 -1.36 -7.11 -3.60
N SER A 72 -1.55 -7.78 -4.74
CA SER A 72 -0.56 -8.72 -5.28
C SER A 72 0.76 -8.04 -5.63
N ALA A 73 0.73 -6.85 -6.23
CA ALA A 73 1.93 -6.09 -6.58
C ALA A 73 2.67 -5.59 -5.33
N LEU A 74 1.93 -5.15 -4.30
CA LEU A 74 2.47 -4.77 -3.00
C LEU A 74 3.22 -5.95 -2.36
N MET A 75 2.56 -7.11 -2.30
CA MET A 75 3.16 -8.34 -1.78
C MET A 75 4.42 -8.72 -2.55
N GLN A 76 4.39 -8.71 -3.90
CA GLN A 76 5.56 -9.03 -4.72
C GLN A 76 6.72 -8.03 -4.58
N ARG A 77 6.42 -6.78 -4.25
CA ARG A 77 7.43 -5.71 -4.15
C ARG A 77 8.13 -5.70 -2.80
N PHE A 78 7.39 -5.91 -1.71
CA PHE A 78 7.90 -5.71 -0.35
C PHE A 78 7.99 -7.00 0.48
N CYS A 79 7.19 -8.01 0.19
CA CYS A 79 7.24 -9.28 0.92
C CYS A 79 8.22 -10.25 0.25
N GLU A 80 9.20 -10.70 1.03
CA GLU A 80 10.13 -11.74 0.62
C GLU A 80 9.54 -13.12 0.96
N GLY A 81 9.63 -14.06 0.03
CA GLY A 81 8.99 -15.36 0.19
C GLY A 81 7.49 -15.29 -0.08
N ASN A 82 6.93 -16.37 -0.59
CA ASN A 82 5.55 -16.44 -1.10
C ASN A 82 4.50 -16.47 0.03
N MET A 83 4.66 -15.64 1.06
CA MET A 83 3.83 -15.56 2.25
C MET A 83 2.90 -14.34 2.22
N SER A 84 1.79 -14.43 2.96
CA SER A 84 0.85 -13.32 3.12
C SER A 84 1.49 -12.13 3.82
N ILE A 85 1.06 -10.91 3.47
CA ILE A 85 1.54 -9.65 4.07
C ILE A 85 1.41 -9.67 5.61
N GLU A 86 0.31 -10.23 6.13
CA GLU A 86 0.10 -10.39 7.58
C GLU A 86 1.21 -11.23 8.25
N LEU A 87 1.60 -12.34 7.62
CA LEU A 87 2.65 -13.22 8.15
C LEU A 87 4.01 -12.52 8.07
N TRP A 88 4.31 -11.88 6.95
CA TRP A 88 5.54 -11.10 6.78
C TRP A 88 5.64 -9.97 7.80
N TYR A 89 4.55 -9.25 8.06
CA TYR A 89 4.50 -8.19 9.08
C TYR A 89 4.78 -8.76 10.48
N MET A 90 4.15 -9.88 10.84
CA MET A 90 4.41 -10.53 12.13
C MET A 90 5.87 -10.95 12.27
N GLU A 91 6.47 -11.58 11.26
CA GLU A 91 7.88 -11.99 11.29
C GLU A 91 8.81 -10.78 11.44
N LYS A 92 8.63 -9.72 10.65
CA LYS A 92 9.45 -8.50 10.75
C LYS A 92 9.30 -7.83 12.12
N LYS A 93 8.08 -7.79 12.66
CA LYS A 93 7.80 -7.24 14.00
C LYS A 93 8.42 -8.07 15.12
N GLU A 94 8.48 -9.39 14.99
CA GLU A 94 9.15 -10.26 15.96
C GLU A 94 10.67 -10.13 15.89
N LEU A 95 11.25 -10.01 14.70
CA LEU A 95 12.68 -9.77 14.52
C LEU A 95 13.08 -8.42 15.13
N ALA A 96 12.30 -7.36 14.91
CA ALA A 96 12.55 -6.03 15.47
C ALA A 96 12.48 -5.97 17.01
N LYS A 97 11.88 -6.99 17.67
CA LYS A 97 11.86 -7.11 19.15
C LYS A 97 13.04 -7.90 19.71
N LYS A 98 13.75 -8.65 18.87
CA LYS A 98 14.88 -9.51 19.26
C LYS A 98 16.23 -8.80 19.11
N ASP A 99 16.25 -7.65 18.46
CA ASP A 99 17.35 -6.68 18.42
C ASP A 99 17.22 -5.67 19.59
#